data_AF-A0A5P8E5J8-F1
#
_entry.id   AF-A0A5P8E5J8-F1
#
_cell.length_a   1.000
_cell.length_b   1.000
_cell.length_c   1.000
_cell.angle_alpha   90.00
_cell.angle_beta   90.00
_cell.angle_gamma   90.00
#
_symmetry.space_group_name_H-M   'P 1'
#
loop_
_entity.id
_entity.type
_entity.pdbx_description
1 polymer ?
#
loop_
_entity_poly.entity_id
_entity_poly.type
_entity_poly.pdbx_seq_one_letter_code
_entity_poly.pdbx_strand_id
1 'polypeptide(L)'
;MAMQITRFGYYWLDTWVLANVIQLATQDFCSRFLNNSNDPGGRQYDQMTQAARSAPANIAEGNSRHATSKETEMKLTDVARATLSELANDYLNWLLR
;
A
#
# COMPACT_ATOMS: atom_id res chain seq x y z
N MET A 1 -12.22 36.44 6.91
CA MET A 1 -11.12 35.76 6.20
C MET A 1 -11.49 34.28 6.14
N ALA A 2 -12.06 33.82 5.03
CA ALA A 2 -12.36 32.40 4.86
C ALA A 2 -11.03 31.66 4.66
N MET A 3 -10.71 30.73 5.55
CA MET A 3 -9.58 29.84 5.37
C MET A 3 -9.88 28.97 4.15
N GLN A 4 -9.26 29.31 3.02
CA GLN A 4 -9.27 28.47 1.84
C GLN A 4 -8.53 27.19 2.25
N ILE A 5 -9.28 26.11 2.53
CA ILE A 5 -8.68 24.79 2.76
C ILE A 5 -8.14 24.33 1.40
N THR A 6 -6.93 24.77 1.10
CA THR A 6 -6.17 24.29 -0.03
C THR A 6 -5.80 22.85 0.26
N ARG A 7 -6.15 21.94 -0.67
CA ARG A 7 -5.84 20.51 -0.61
C ARG A 7 -4.33 20.30 -0.65
N PHE A 8 -3.66 20.41 0.49
CA PHE A 8 -2.23 20.18 0.60
C PHE A 8 -1.96 18.89 1.39
N GLY A 9 -1.14 18.02 0.80
CA GLY A 9 -0.67 16.77 1.40
C GLY A 9 -1.33 15.51 0.85
N TYR A 10 -0.66 14.38 1.07
CA TYR A 10 -1.04 13.07 0.53
C TYR A 10 -2.39 12.55 1.04
N TYR A 11 -2.89 13.05 2.18
CA TYR A 11 -4.19 12.67 2.74
C TYR A 11 -5.38 12.94 1.80
N TRP A 12 -5.20 13.81 0.81
CA TRP A 12 -6.22 14.16 -0.19
C TRP A 12 -6.04 13.43 -1.53
N LEU A 13 -5.03 12.55 -1.65
CA LEU A 13 -4.86 11.71 -2.83
C LEU A 13 -5.80 10.51 -2.72
N ASP A 14 -6.70 10.35 -3.67
CA ASP A 14 -7.58 9.17 -3.76
C ASP A 14 -6.75 7.88 -3.76
N THR A 15 -5.59 7.89 -4.41
CA THR A 15 -4.65 6.77 -4.42
C THR A 15 -4.11 6.42 -3.03
N TRP A 16 -3.83 7.42 -2.20
CA TRP A 16 -3.37 7.19 -0.82
C TRP A 16 -4.51 6.66 0.06
N VAL A 17 -5.71 7.23 -0.07
CA VAL A 17 -6.90 6.76 0.68
C VAL A 17 -7.22 5.31 0.33
N LEU A 18 -7.27 4.99 -0.97
CA LEU A 18 -7.52 3.63 -1.44
C LEU A 18 -6.42 2.65 -1.02
N ALA A 19 -5.14 3.07 -1.06
CA ALA A 19 -4.04 2.24 -0.57
C ALA A 19 -4.16 1.93 0.93
N ASN A 20 -4.67 2.85 1.76
CA ASN A 20 -4.94 2.57 3.17
C ASN A 20 -6.12 1.61 3.37
N VAL A 21 -7.16 1.71 2.53
CA VAL A 21 -8.26 0.73 2.54
C VAL A 21 -7.72 -0.67 2.21
N ILE A 22 -6.88 -0.78 1.16
CA ILE A 22 -6.20 -2.04 0.83
C ILE A 22 -5.36 -2.51 2.01
N GLN A 23 -4.59 -1.62 2.64
CA GLN A 23 -3.75 -2.00 3.77
C GLN A 23 -4.54 -2.66 4.90
N LEU A 24 -5.62 -2.01 5.35
CA LEU A 24 -6.46 -2.52 6.42
C LEU A 24 -7.15 -3.82 6.03
N ALA A 25 -7.66 -3.91 4.80
CA ALA A 25 -8.28 -5.12 4.27
C ALA A 25 -7.28 -6.29 4.19
N THR A 26 -6.03 -6.04 3.79
CA THR A 26 -4.98 -7.06 3.76
C THR A 26 -4.60 -7.53 5.16
N GLN A 27 -4.44 -6.62 6.11
CA GLN A 27 -4.14 -7.00 7.49
C GLN A 27 -5.26 -7.86 8.10
N ASP A 28 -6.52 -7.48 7.91
CA ASP A 28 -7.67 -8.27 8.34
C ASP A 28 -7.73 -9.64 7.63
N PHE A 29 -7.54 -9.66 6.31
CA PHE A 29 -7.46 -10.90 5.54
C PHE A 29 -6.37 -11.85 6.06
N CYS A 30 -5.13 -11.37 6.19
CA CYS A 30 -4.01 -12.17 6.65
C CYS A 30 -4.28 -12.74 8.05
N SER A 31 -4.86 -11.95 8.96
CA SER A 31 -5.20 -12.40 10.32
C SER A 31 -6.26 -13.50 10.37
N ARG A 32 -7.14 -13.57 9.37
CA ARG A 32 -8.26 -14.53 9.31
C ARG A 32 -7.92 -15.78 8.52
N PHE A 33 -7.18 -15.63 7.43
CA PHE A 33 -7.05 -16.67 6.40
C PHE A 33 -5.66 -17.27 6.27
N LEU A 34 -4.63 -16.64 6.84
CA LEU A 34 -3.29 -17.21 6.93
C LEU A 34 -3.06 -17.70 8.36
N ASN A 35 -2.85 -19.00 8.52
CA ASN A 35 -2.70 -19.66 9.80
C ASN A 35 -1.61 -20.74 9.73
N ASN A 36 -1.29 -21.35 10.86
CA ASN A 36 -0.21 -22.34 10.94
C ASN A 36 -0.41 -23.57 10.05
N SER A 37 -1.63 -23.85 9.57
CA SER A 37 -1.88 -25.00 8.69
C SER A 37 -1.55 -24.71 7.23
N ASN A 38 -1.76 -23.49 6.74
CA ASN A 38 -1.53 -23.11 5.34
C ASN A 38 -0.32 -22.17 5.13
N ASP A 39 0.16 -21.53 6.18
CA ASP A 39 1.38 -20.73 6.23
C ASP A 39 2.11 -20.95 7.58
N PRO A 40 2.63 -22.17 7.85
CA PRO A 40 3.27 -22.52 9.12
C PRO A 40 4.46 -21.64 9.49
N GLY A 41 5.12 -21.04 8.50
CA GLY A 41 6.25 -20.15 8.69
C GLY A 41 5.88 -18.66 8.79
N GLY A 42 4.60 -18.29 8.61
CA GLY A 42 4.15 -16.90 8.59
C GLY A 42 4.72 -16.08 7.43
N ARG A 43 5.34 -16.71 6.43
CA ARG A 43 6.08 -16.01 5.39
C ARG A 43 5.13 -15.25 4.47
N GLN A 44 4.02 -15.87 4.11
CA GLN A 44 3.03 -15.23 3.26
C GLN A 44 2.32 -14.11 4.02
N TYR A 45 2.06 -14.31 5.32
CA TYR A 45 1.52 -13.28 6.21
C TYR A 45 2.43 -12.04 6.23
N ASP A 46 3.72 -12.22 6.48
CA ASP A 46 4.68 -11.12 6.58
C ASP A 46 4.84 -10.39 5.25
N GLN A 47 4.93 -11.13 4.13
CA GLN A 47 5.06 -10.54 2.79
C GLN A 47 3.86 -9.68 2.43
N MET A 48 2.64 -10.22 2.58
CA MET A 48 1.41 -9.48 2.22
C MET A 48 1.20 -8.26 3.11
N THR A 49 1.38 -8.39 4.44
CA THR A 49 1.19 -7.28 5.37
C THR A 49 2.25 -6.19 5.20
N GLN A 50 3.49 -6.55 4.86
CA GLN A 50 4.54 -5.59 4.54
C GLN A 50 4.26 -4.84 3.24
N ALA A 51 3.87 -5.55 2.16
CA ALA A 51 3.51 -4.93 0.88
C ALA A 51 2.34 -3.95 1.05
N ALA A 52 1.29 -4.39 1.75
CA ALA A 52 0.13 -3.57 2.11
C ALA A 52 0.51 -2.29 2.86
N ARG A 53 1.49 -2.36 3.79
CA ARG A 53 1.97 -1.18 4.53
C ARG A 53 2.87 -0.27 3.70
N SER A 54 3.72 -0.82 2.84
CA SER A 54 4.72 -0.03 2.12
C SER A 54 4.11 0.77 0.97
N ALA A 55 3.04 0.30 0.34
CA ALA A 55 2.35 1.02 -0.74
C ALA A 55 1.88 2.43 -0.34
N PRO A 56 1.06 2.64 0.71
CA PRO A 56 0.64 3.98 1.12
C PRO A 56 1.80 4.84 1.65
N ALA A 57 2.84 4.23 2.24
CA ALA A 57 4.04 4.95 2.67
C ALA A 57 4.81 5.54 1.47
N ASN A 58 5.02 4.75 0.41
CA ASN A 58 5.66 5.20 -0.82
C ASN A 58 4.84 6.30 -1.53
N ILE A 59 3.50 6.21 -1.53
CA ILE A 59 2.63 7.28 -2.08
C ILE A 59 2.80 8.58 -1.28
N ALA A 60 2.81 8.49 0.05
CA ALA A 60 2.98 9.66 0.91
C ALA A 60 4.36 10.31 0.74
N GLU A 61 5.42 9.50 0.69
CA GLU A 61 6.77 9.98 0.46
C GLU A 61 6.91 10.59 -0.95
N GLY A 62 6.39 9.93 -1.99
CA GLY A 62 6.38 10.44 -3.36
C GLY A 62 5.71 11.80 -3.47
N ASN A 63 4.54 11.98 -2.85
CA ASN A 63 3.85 13.26 -2.81
C ASN A 63 4.68 14.37 -2.13
N SER A 64 5.38 14.03 -1.04
CA SER A 64 6.26 14.99 -0.34
C SER A 64 7.40 15.50 -1.24
N ARG A 65 7.80 14.72 -2.25
CA ARG A 65 8.85 15.06 -3.21
C ARG A 65 8.34 15.81 -4.44
N HIS A 66 7.02 15.95 -4.64
CA HIS A 66 6.43 16.52 -5.86
C HIS A 66 7.00 17.89 -6.26
N ALA A 67 7.25 18.76 -5.28
CA ALA A 67 7.77 20.11 -5.50
C ALA A 67 9.31 20.18 -5.50
N THR A 68 10.00 19.12 -5.04
CA THR A 68 11.46 19.13 -4.83
C THR A 68 12.24 18.24 -5.79
N SER A 69 11.66 17.11 -6.21
CA SER A 69 12.31 16.14 -7.11
C SER A 69 11.27 15.30 -7.86
N LYS A 70 11.10 15.59 -9.15
CA LYS A 70 10.21 14.83 -10.04
C LYS A 70 10.66 13.39 -10.25
N GLU A 71 11.96 13.16 -10.35
CA GLU A 71 12.52 11.82 -10.48
C GLU A 71 12.17 10.94 -9.27
N THR A 72 12.36 11.47 -8.05
CA THR A 72 12.06 10.74 -6.82
C THR A 72 10.57 10.53 -6.63
N GLU A 73 9.75 11.54 -6.94
CA GLU A 73 8.29 11.39 -6.98
C GLU A 73 7.88 10.20 -7.87
N MET A 74 8.32 10.21 -9.13
CA MET A 74 7.99 9.15 -10.09
C MET A 74 8.44 7.78 -9.58
N LYS A 75 9.69 7.67 -9.13
CA LYS A 75 10.25 6.41 -8.62
C LYS A 75 9.42 5.84 -7.47
N LEU A 76 9.05 6.65 -6.49
CA LEU A 76 8.28 6.18 -5.33
C LEU A 76 6.84 5.80 -5.72
N THR A 77 6.22 6.55 -6.63
CA THR A 77 4.89 6.17 -7.16
C THR A 77 4.94 4.87 -7.96
N ASP A 78 6.02 4.61 -8.71
CA ASP A 78 6.23 3.34 -9.42
C ASP A 78 6.47 2.17 -8.48
N VAL A 79 7.23 2.37 -7.39
CA VAL A 79 7.39 1.34 -6.35
C VAL A 79 6.04 1.01 -5.73
N ALA A 80 5.22 2.02 -5.36
CA ALA A 80 3.89 1.78 -4.82
C ALA A 80 3.00 0.98 -5.79
N ARG A 81 3.03 1.30 -7.09
CA ARG A 81 2.30 0.58 -8.14
C ARG A 81 2.76 -0.87 -8.26
N ALA A 82 4.07 -1.11 -8.29
CA ALA A 82 4.64 -2.46 -8.37
C ALA A 82 4.24 -3.29 -7.14
N THR A 83 4.37 -2.72 -5.93
CA THR A 83 3.97 -3.38 -4.68
C THR A 83 2.49 -3.78 -4.67
N LEU A 84 1.58 -2.90 -5.12
CA LEU A 84 0.16 -3.25 -5.22
C LEU A 84 -0.11 -4.36 -6.24
N SER A 85 0.65 -4.41 -7.33
CA SER A 85 0.56 -5.49 -8.32
C SER A 85 1.07 -6.82 -7.76
N GLU A 86 2.14 -6.82 -6.97
CA GLU A 86 2.65 -8.01 -6.28
C GLU A 86 1.64 -8.51 -5.25
N LEU A 87 1.08 -7.60 -4.45
CA LEU A 87 0.06 -7.94 -3.47
C LEU A 87 -1.20 -8.54 -4.12
N ALA A 88 -1.64 -8.01 -5.27
CA ALA A 88 -2.74 -8.60 -6.03
C ALA A 88 -2.42 -10.04 -6.49
N ASN A 89 -1.18 -10.30 -6.91
CA ASN A 89 -0.74 -11.65 -7.26
C ASN A 89 -0.69 -12.57 -6.03
N ASP A 90 -0.33 -12.07 -4.84
CA ASP A 90 -0.36 -12.86 -3.60
C ASP A 90 -1.78 -13.33 -3.27
N TYR A 91 -2.80 -12.48 -3.48
CA TYR A 91 -4.20 -12.88 -3.36
C TYR A 91 -4.60 -13.94 -4.38
N LEU A 92 -4.23 -13.77 -5.65
CA LEU A 92 -4.51 -14.77 -6.68
C LEU A 92 -3.85 -16.10 -6.36
N ASN A 93 -2.59 -16.09 -5.91
CA ASN A 93 -1.87 -17.29 -5.49
C ASN A 93 -2.55 -17.98 -4.30
N TRP A 94 -3.10 -17.22 -3.35
CA TRP A 94 -3.86 -17.80 -2.25
C TRP A 94 -5.18 -18.44 -2.72
N LEU A 95 -5.90 -17.79 -3.65
CA LEU A 95 -7.17 -18.30 -4.19
C LEU A 95 -7.03 -19.56 -5.07
N LEU A 96 -5.87 -19.73 -5.71
CA LEU A 96 -5.59 -20.84 -6.64
C LEU A 96 -4.88 -22.03 -5.98
N ARG A 97 -4.57 -21.95 -4.68
CA ARG A 97 -4.04 -23.07 -3.90
C ARG A 97 -5.15 -24.01 -3.43
#